data_AF-A0AB34H7C5-F1
#
_entry.id   AF-A0AB34H7C5-F1
#
_cell.length_a   1.000
_cell.length_b   1.000
_cell.length_c   1.000
_cell.angle_alpha   90.00
_cell.angle_beta   90.00
_cell.angle_gamma   90.00
#
_symmetry.space_group_name_H-M   'P 1'
#
loop_
_entity.id
_entity.type
_entity.pdbx_description
1 polymer ?
#
loop_
_entity_poly.entity_id
_entity_poly.type
_entity_poly.pdbx_seq_one_letter_code
_entity_poly.pdbx_strand_id
1 'polypeptide(L)'
;MAILRSLLLPLGLFLCLGLLCSPASCINHNDNCTFFSKVIATTYSGIHANPNVYKSNTVYTVSVPVNNSISSVVLRAMDQHDSVIGSWQKADKYCNGSVLYHMKSPYSKLFEAKWVSPSSMNITAVELQ
;
A
#
# COMPACT_ATOMS: atom_id res chain seq x y z
N MET A 1 57.83 26.25 34.19
CA MET A 1 56.42 26.48 33.80
C MET A 1 56.17 25.75 32.48
N ALA A 2 55.28 24.77 32.45
CA ALA A 2 54.80 24.14 31.22
C ALA A 2 53.28 24.11 31.30
N ILE A 3 52.63 24.96 30.49
CA ILE A 3 51.17 25.00 30.35
C ILE A 3 50.83 23.97 29.27
N LEU A 4 50.41 22.79 29.69
CA LEU A 4 49.90 21.75 28.81
C LEU A 4 48.52 22.18 28.31
N ARG A 5 48.48 22.78 27.11
CA ARG A 5 47.21 23.11 26.44
C ARG A 5 46.47 21.81 26.14
N SER A 6 45.27 21.69 26.72
CA SER A 6 44.36 20.57 26.55
C SER A 6 44.06 20.33 25.07
N LEU A 7 44.57 19.22 24.54
CA LEU A 7 44.33 18.72 23.18
C LEU A 7 43.15 17.74 23.14
N LEU A 8 42.27 17.77 24.14
CA LEU A 8 41.20 16.78 24.35
C LEU A 8 39.90 17.10 23.61
N LEU A 9 39.84 18.21 22.86
CA LEU A 9 38.57 18.75 22.38
C LEU A 9 38.03 18.29 21.01
N PRO A 10 38.53 17.23 20.32
CA PRO A 10 37.76 16.71 19.18
C PRO A 10 37.18 15.31 19.41
N LEU A 11 37.51 14.59 20.49
CA LEU A 11 37.11 13.17 20.59
C LEU A 11 35.61 12.98 20.92
N GLY A 12 35.03 13.87 21.72
CA GLY A 12 33.62 13.77 22.12
C GLY A 12 32.63 14.14 21.01
N LEU A 13 33.03 15.00 20.07
CA LEU A 13 32.18 15.44 18.96
C LEU A 13 32.01 14.38 17.86
N PHE A 14 33.00 13.50 17.68
CA PHE A 14 32.90 12.40 16.70
C PHE A 14 31.94 11.27 17.13
N LEU A 15 31.72 11.10 18.44
CA LEU A 15 30.82 10.06 18.95
C LEU A 15 29.32 10.37 18.74
N CYS A 16 28.95 11.65 18.61
CA CYS A 16 27.55 12.05 18.39
C CYS A 16 27.11 11.91 16.92
N LEU A 17 28.04 11.88 15.95
CA LEU A 17 27.69 11.67 14.53
C LEU A 17 27.43 10.20 14.18
N GLY A 18 27.90 9.24 14.98
CA GLY A 18 27.64 7.81 14.77
C GLY A 18 26.21 7.38 15.08
N LEU A 19 25.44 8.19 15.82
CA LEU A 19 24.04 7.90 16.17
C LEU A 19 23.00 8.47 15.19
N LEU A 20 23.42 9.27 14.20
CA LEU A 20 22.49 9.88 13.24
C LEU A 20 22.14 8.96 12.06
N CYS A 21 22.84 7.84 11.90
CA CYS A 21 22.47 6.80 10.95
C CYS A 21 21.67 5.70 11.63
N SER A 22 20.46 6.03 12.11
CA SER A 22 19.41 5.01 12.09
C SER A 22 19.23 4.65 10.62
N PRO A 23 19.51 3.40 10.18
CA PRO A 23 18.88 2.95 8.97
C PRO A 23 17.39 3.03 9.32
N ALA A 24 16.69 4.05 8.80
CA ALA A 24 15.28 3.88 8.52
C ALA A 24 15.27 2.66 7.63
N SER A 25 15.08 1.49 8.26
CA SER A 25 14.97 0.22 7.59
C SER A 25 13.88 0.47 6.58
N CYS A 26 14.27 0.68 5.32
CA CYS A 26 13.41 0.44 4.20
C CYS A 26 12.87 -0.93 4.53
N ILE A 27 11.61 -0.98 4.96
CA ILE A 27 10.89 -2.23 5.14
C ILE A 27 11.08 -2.87 3.79
N ASN A 28 12.02 -3.81 3.72
CA ASN A 28 12.25 -4.59 2.54
C ASN A 28 10.98 -5.41 2.50
N HIS A 29 10.00 -4.92 1.74
CA HIS A 29 8.68 -5.49 1.67
C HIS A 29 8.96 -6.91 1.20
N ASN A 30 8.91 -7.84 2.14
CA ASN A 30 9.19 -9.23 1.85
C ASN A 30 8.26 -9.59 0.70
N ASP A 31 8.82 -9.86 -0.48
CA ASP A 31 8.13 -10.15 -1.74
C ASP A 31 7.36 -11.48 -1.69
N ASN A 32 6.93 -11.91 -0.50
CA ASN A 32 6.04 -13.04 -0.24
C ASN A 32 4.59 -12.69 -0.65
N CYS A 33 4.44 -11.96 -1.74
CA CYS A 33 3.21 -11.91 -2.49
C CYS A 33 2.94 -13.29 -3.06
N THR A 34 1.74 -13.78 -2.82
CA THR A 34 1.36 -15.12 -3.24
C THR A 34 1.36 -15.17 -4.76
N PHE A 35 2.10 -16.11 -5.35
CA PHE A 35 1.99 -16.39 -6.77
C PHE A 35 0.64 -17.06 -7.04
N PHE A 36 -0.15 -16.47 -7.95
CA PHE A 36 -1.42 -17.05 -8.36
C PHE A 36 -1.20 -17.98 -9.55
N SER A 37 -1.61 -19.24 -9.42
CA SER A 37 -1.58 -20.21 -10.53
C SER A 37 -2.56 -19.86 -11.65
N LYS A 38 -3.60 -19.10 -11.33
CA LYS A 38 -4.60 -18.58 -12.27
C LYS A 38 -5.14 -17.24 -11.77
N VAL A 39 -5.05 -16.22 -12.62
CA VAL A 39 -5.69 -14.92 -12.40
C VAL A 39 -6.85 -14.79 -13.39
N ILE A 40 -8.05 -14.57 -12.86
CA ILE A 40 -9.21 -14.24 -13.69
C ILE A 40 -9.40 -12.74 -13.55
N ALA A 41 -8.99 -11.99 -14.58
CA ALA A 41 -9.28 -10.56 -14.60
C ALA A 41 -10.79 -10.39 -14.68
N THR A 42 -11.37 -9.71 -13.69
CA THR A 42 -12.73 -9.19 -13.82
C THR A 42 -12.70 -8.12 -14.89
N THR A 43 -13.46 -8.28 -15.97
CA THR A 43 -13.68 -7.19 -16.91
C THR A 43 -14.29 -6.01 -16.17
N TYR A 44 -13.86 -4.79 -16.52
CA TYR A 44 -14.18 -3.52 -15.84
C TYR A 44 -15.67 -3.32 -15.52
N SER A 45 -16.55 -3.98 -16.29
CA SER A 45 -18.02 -3.95 -16.15
C SER A 45 -18.54 -4.41 -14.77
N GLY A 46 -17.73 -5.11 -13.97
CA GLY A 46 -18.16 -5.67 -12.68
C GLY A 46 -17.78 -4.87 -11.44
N ILE A 47 -16.68 -4.10 -11.47
CA ILE A 47 -16.16 -3.45 -10.25
C ILE A 47 -16.93 -2.15 -10.02
N HIS A 48 -17.52 -2.01 -8.83
CA HIS A 48 -18.29 -0.82 -8.47
C HIS A 48 -17.64 -0.12 -7.28
N ALA A 49 -17.57 1.21 -7.33
CA ALA A 49 -17.14 2.03 -6.21
C ALA A 49 -18.29 2.95 -5.75
N ASN A 50 -18.44 3.06 -4.43
CA ASN A 50 -19.39 3.98 -3.79
C ASN A 50 -18.66 4.90 -2.79
N PRO A 51 -18.68 6.23 -2.96
CA PRO A 51 -19.35 6.96 -4.05
C PRO A 51 -18.73 6.67 -5.43
N ASN A 52 -19.49 6.85 -6.51
CA ASN A 52 -19.00 6.65 -7.88
C ASN A 52 -18.28 7.89 -8.46
N VAL A 53 -18.34 9.01 -7.75
CA VAL A 53 -17.62 10.25 -8.09
C VAL A 53 -16.39 10.37 -7.22
N TYR A 54 -15.24 10.63 -7.85
CA TYR A 54 -13.98 10.83 -7.14
C TYR A 54 -13.99 12.10 -6.28
N LYS A 55 -13.43 11.97 -5.07
CA LYS A 55 -13.21 12.98 -4.05
C LYS A 55 -11.92 12.59 -3.34
N SER A 56 -11.02 13.54 -3.13
CA SER A 56 -9.79 13.30 -2.38
C SER A 56 -10.08 13.03 -0.90
N ASN A 57 -9.15 12.33 -0.25
CA ASN A 57 -9.22 12.00 1.18
C ASN A 57 -10.58 11.40 1.63
N THR A 58 -11.16 10.54 0.80
CA THR A 58 -12.50 9.96 0.96
C THR A 58 -12.38 8.44 1.00
N VAL A 59 -13.20 7.80 1.84
CA VAL A 59 -13.28 6.34 1.92
C VAL A 59 -14.36 5.83 0.97
N TYR A 60 -13.95 4.98 0.06
CA TYR A 60 -14.79 4.30 -0.92
C TYR A 60 -15.08 2.88 -0.48
N THR A 61 -16.28 2.42 -0.79
CA THR A 61 -16.62 0.99 -0.76
C THR A 61 -16.48 0.46 -2.17
N VAL A 62 -15.55 -0.47 -2.37
CA VAL A 62 -15.34 -1.14 -3.65
C VAL A 62 -15.96 -2.53 -3.58
N SER A 63 -16.89 -2.80 -4.48
CA SER A 63 -17.62 -4.06 -4.60
C SER A 63 -17.17 -4.79 -5.86
N VAL A 64 -16.73 -6.03 -5.72
CA VAL A 64 -16.18 -6.86 -6.79
C VAL A 64 -17.01 -8.14 -6.91
N PRO A 65 -17.60 -8.44 -8.08
CA PRO A 65 -18.34 -9.66 -8.29
C PRO A 65 -17.38 -10.84 -8.28
N VAL A 66 -17.74 -11.86 -7.51
CA VAL A 66 -16.98 -13.09 -7.33
C VAL A 66 -17.90 -14.28 -7.46
N ASN A 67 -17.32 -15.48 -7.53
CA ASN A 67 -18.07 -16.72 -7.58
C ASN A 67 -17.46 -17.75 -6.61
N ASN A 68 -18.13 -18.89 -6.46
CA ASN A 68 -17.77 -19.89 -5.45
C ASN A 68 -16.42 -20.58 -5.69
N SER A 69 -15.79 -20.37 -6.84
CA SER A 69 -14.45 -20.90 -7.14
C SER A 69 -13.31 -19.93 -6.77
N ILE A 70 -13.64 -18.71 -6.36
CA ILE A 70 -12.65 -17.70 -5.97
C ILE A 70 -12.33 -17.85 -4.48
N SER A 71 -11.06 -18.12 -4.17
CA SER A 71 -10.55 -18.23 -2.80
C SER A 71 -9.91 -16.94 -2.29
N SER A 72 -9.53 -16.02 -3.18
CA SER A 72 -8.88 -14.76 -2.84
C SER A 72 -9.14 -13.70 -3.91
N VAL A 73 -9.17 -12.44 -3.49
CA VAL A 73 -9.30 -11.26 -4.35
C VAL A 73 -8.04 -10.42 -4.20
N VAL A 74 -7.44 -10.05 -5.33
CA VAL A 74 -6.33 -9.10 -5.38
C VAL A 74 -6.88 -7.79 -5.89
N LEU A 75 -6.56 -6.69 -5.22
CA LEU A 75 -6.98 -5.36 -5.63
C LEU A 75 -5.80 -4.42 -5.78
N ARG A 76 -5.86 -3.56 -6.79
CA ARG A 76 -4.98 -2.40 -6.94
C ARG A 76 -5.75 -1.18 -7.42
N ALA A 77 -5.23 -0.01 -7.09
CA ALA A 77 -5.79 1.27 -7.51
C ALA A 77 -4.67 2.09 -8.16
N MET A 78 -4.88 2.53 -9.39
CA MET A 78 -3.87 3.23 -10.20
C MET A 78 -4.43 4.54 -10.72
N ASP A 79 -3.56 5.52 -10.93
CA ASP A 79 -3.91 6.76 -11.63
C ASP A 79 -3.72 6.62 -13.15
N GLN A 80 -3.98 7.70 -13.88
CA GLN A 80 -3.79 7.77 -15.34
C GLN A 80 -2.33 7.61 -15.82
N HIS A 81 -1.36 7.59 -14.91
CA HIS A 81 0.07 7.41 -15.19
C HIS A 81 0.59 6.07 -14.66
N ASP A 82 -0.31 5.09 -14.45
CA ASP A 82 -0.01 3.76 -13.90
C ASP A 82 0.65 3.79 -12.51
N SER A 83 0.52 4.89 -11.78
CA SER A 83 1.05 5.02 -10.42
C SER A 83 0.05 4.47 -9.42
N VAL A 84 0.50 3.60 -8.53
CA VAL A 84 -0.35 3.05 -7.46
C VAL A 84 -0.67 4.15 -6.46
N ILE A 85 -1.96 4.33 -6.19
CA ILE A 85 -2.48 5.45 -5.38
C ILE A 85 -3.47 5.01 -4.30
N GLY A 86 -3.53 5.83 -3.25
CA GLY A 86 -4.41 5.60 -2.13
C GLY A 86 -3.99 4.41 -1.28
N SER A 87 -4.89 3.93 -0.43
CA SER A 87 -4.62 2.80 0.46
C SER A 87 -5.83 1.93 0.68
N TRP A 88 -5.62 0.62 0.68
CA TRP A 88 -6.66 -0.36 0.97
C TRP A 88 -6.67 -0.70 2.46
N GLN A 89 -7.86 -0.78 3.06
CA GLN A 89 -8.01 -1.09 4.48
C GLN A 89 -8.21 -2.58 4.73
N LYS A 90 -7.62 -3.07 5.82
CA LYS A 90 -7.85 -4.44 6.36
C LYS A 90 -7.54 -5.55 5.35
N ALA A 91 -6.55 -5.35 4.48
CA ALA A 91 -6.05 -6.43 3.64
C ALA A 91 -5.33 -7.49 4.48
N ASP A 92 -5.41 -8.75 4.06
CA ASP A 92 -4.70 -9.83 4.74
C ASP A 92 -3.21 -9.81 4.40
N LYS A 93 -2.87 -9.38 3.18
CA LYS A 93 -1.49 -9.12 2.76
C LYS A 93 -1.39 -7.86 1.91
N TYR A 94 -0.33 -7.10 2.15
CA TYR A 94 0.06 -5.95 1.35
C TYR A 94 1.23 -6.35 0.45
N CYS A 95 1.09 -6.03 -0.83
CA CYS A 95 2.01 -6.39 -1.90
C CYS A 95 2.49 -5.14 -2.62
N ASN A 96 3.64 -5.23 -3.30
CA ASN A 96 4.17 -4.09 -4.04
C ASN A 96 3.17 -3.67 -5.14
N GLY A 97 2.42 -2.61 -4.85
CA GLY A 97 1.39 -2.07 -5.72
C GLY A 97 0.00 -2.72 -5.67
N SER A 98 -0.23 -3.71 -4.79
CA SER A 98 -1.53 -4.40 -4.68
C SER A 98 -1.80 -4.91 -3.27
N VAL A 99 -3.02 -5.39 -3.03
CA VAL A 99 -3.40 -6.03 -1.78
C VAL A 99 -4.16 -7.31 -2.02
N LEU A 100 -4.08 -8.26 -1.10
CA LEU A 100 -4.76 -9.54 -1.16
C LEU A 100 -5.72 -9.69 0.02
N TYR A 101 -6.93 -10.12 -0.30
CA TYR A 101 -7.97 -10.52 0.63
C TYR A 101 -8.34 -11.99 0.41
N HIS A 102 -8.37 -12.78 1.47
CA HIS A 102 -8.90 -14.14 1.43
C HIS A 102 -10.42 -14.10 1.57
N MET A 103 -11.11 -14.90 0.76
CA MET A 103 -12.55 -15.03 0.83
C MET A 103 -12.94 -15.75 2.12
N LYS A 104 -13.67 -15.08 3.01
CA LYS A 104 -14.18 -15.67 4.26
C LYS A 104 -15.39 -16.58 4.04
N SER A 105 -16.16 -16.32 2.99
CA SER A 105 -17.35 -17.10 2.64
C SER A 105 -17.25 -17.59 1.20
N PRO A 106 -17.18 -18.92 0.97
CA PRO A 106 -17.06 -19.49 -0.37
C PRO A 106 -18.36 -19.38 -1.19
N TYR A 107 -19.47 -18.93 -0.61
CA TYR A 107 -20.76 -18.79 -1.29
C TYR A 107 -21.11 -17.33 -1.64
N SER A 108 -20.25 -16.38 -1.25
CA SER A 108 -20.52 -14.98 -1.59
C SER A 108 -20.37 -14.76 -3.09
N LYS A 109 -21.31 -14.02 -3.67
CA LYS A 109 -21.24 -13.55 -5.07
C LYS A 109 -20.62 -12.16 -5.19
N LEU A 110 -20.38 -11.50 -4.06
CA LEU A 110 -19.86 -10.15 -3.98
C LEU A 110 -18.79 -10.07 -2.89
N PHE A 111 -17.66 -9.46 -3.22
CA PHE A 111 -16.62 -9.11 -2.27
C PHE A 111 -16.61 -7.59 -2.08
N GLU A 112 -16.44 -7.12 -0.85
CA GLU A 112 -16.35 -5.68 -0.56
C GLU A 112 -15.07 -5.35 0.19
N ALA A 113 -14.42 -4.27 -0.24
CA ALA A 113 -13.25 -3.70 0.42
C ALA A 113 -13.41 -2.18 0.57
N LYS A 114 -12.64 -1.61 1.49
CA LYS A 114 -12.55 -0.17 1.67
C LYS A 114 -11.25 0.35 1.09
N TRP A 115 -11.35 1.35 0.22
CA TRP A 115 -10.22 2.06 -0.35
C TRP A 115 -10.27 3.53 0.08
N VAL A 116 -9.13 4.09 0.48
CA VAL A 116 -9.00 5.48 0.88
C VAL A 116 -8.27 6.23 -0.23
N SER A 117 -8.95 7.23 -0.80
CA SER A 117 -8.33 8.07 -1.82
C SER A 117 -7.23 8.94 -1.23
N PRO A 118 -6.15 9.20 -1.99
CA PRO A 118 -5.07 10.08 -1.53
C PRO A 118 -5.57 11.54 -1.42
N SER A 119 -4.81 12.36 -0.71
CA SER A 119 -5.11 13.79 -0.52
C SER A 119 -4.81 14.66 -1.75
N SER A 120 -4.09 14.14 -2.74
CA SER A 120 -3.66 14.89 -3.93
C SER A 120 -4.85 15.36 -4.77
N MET A 121 -4.83 16.65 -5.15
CA MET A 121 -5.83 17.25 -6.05
C MET A 121 -5.59 16.95 -7.54
N ASN A 122 -4.41 16.43 -7.91
CA ASN A 122 -4.06 16.21 -9.32
C ASN A 122 -4.56 14.89 -9.91
N ILE A 123 -5.41 14.16 -9.17
CA ILE A 123 -5.97 12.89 -9.61
C ILE A 123 -7.34 13.15 -10.21
N THR A 124 -7.43 13.01 -11.52
CA THR A 124 -8.66 13.19 -12.31
C THR A 124 -9.47 11.91 -12.40
N ALA A 125 -8.81 10.76 -12.43
CA ALA A 125 -9.42 9.44 -12.54
C ALA A 125 -8.61 8.39 -11.78
N VAL A 126 -9.29 7.32 -11.37
CA VAL A 126 -8.71 6.17 -10.68
C VAL A 126 -9.20 4.91 -11.37
N GLU A 127 -8.27 4.04 -11.72
CA GLU A 127 -8.56 2.71 -12.23
C GLU A 127 -8.49 1.69 -11.09
N LEU A 128 -9.56 0.91 -10.92
CA LEU A 128 -9.61 -0.20 -9.97
C LEU A 128 -9.49 -1.52 -10.74
N GLN A 129 -8.60 -2.40 -10.29
CA GLN A 129 -8.36 -3.72 -10.88
C GLN A 129 -8.27 -4.80 -9.81
#